data_AF-A0A3N5KBF1-F1
#
_entry.id   AF-A0A3N5KBF1-F1
#
_cell.length_a   1.000
_cell.length_b   1.000
_cell.length_c   1.000
_cell.angle_alpha   90.00
_cell.angle_beta   90.00
_cell.angle_gamma   90.00
#
_symmetry.space_group_name_H-M   'P 1'
#
loop_
_entity.id
_entity.type
_entity.pdbx_description
1 polymer ?
#
loop_
_entity_poly.entity_id
_entity_poly.type
_entity_poly.pdbx_seq_one_letter_code
_entity_poly.pdbx_strand_id
1 'polypeptide(L)' 'MSEPGSLNLLDLTGHTALVTGAGQGVGAQTARYLAAYGAHVVV' A
#
# COMPACT_ATOMS: atom_id res chain seq x y z
N MET A 1 -5.45 4.49 -25.90
CA MET A 1 -6.23 5.67 -25.51
C MET A 1 -6.91 5.29 -24.20
N SER A 2 -6.38 5.74 -23.06
CA SER A 2 -6.98 5.44 -21.75
C SER A 2 -7.92 6.59 -21.37
N GLU A 3 -9.11 6.26 -20.88
CA GLU A 3 -10.17 7.18 -20.50
C GLU A 3 -9.72 8.15 -19.38
N PRO A 4 -10.05 9.47 -19.46
CA PRO A 4 -9.69 10.44 -18.44
C PRO A 4 -10.58 10.23 -17.20
N GLY A 5 -10.11 9.39 -16.26
CA GLY A 5 -10.83 9.12 -15.02
C GLY A 5 -10.49 7.81 -14.32
N SER A 6 -9.57 6.98 -14.85
CA SER A 6 -9.11 5.80 -14.14
C SER A 6 -8.18 6.19 -12.99
N LEU A 7 -8.74 6.54 -11.83
CA LEU A 7 -7.99 6.58 -10.58
C LEU A 7 -7.40 5.19 -10.38
N ASN A 8 -6.07 5.10 -10.34
CA ASN A 8 -5.40 3.89 -9.88
C ASN A 8 -5.71 3.77 -8.39
N LEU A 9 -6.74 2.99 -8.04
CA LEU A 9 -7.26 2.84 -6.68
C LEU A 9 -6.18 2.43 -5.68
N LEU A 10 -5.10 1.83 -6.16
CA LEU A 10 -4.00 1.35 -5.35
C LEU A 10 -2.70 2.14 -5.57
N ASP A 11 -2.73 3.33 -6.17
CA ASP A 11 -1.58 4.24 -6.05
C ASP A 11 -1.58 4.87 -4.65
N LEU A 12 -0.67 4.39 -3.80
CA LEU A 12 -0.52 4.85 -2.43
C LEU A 12 0.67 5.82 -2.27
N THR A 13 1.26 6.28 -3.37
CA THR A 13 2.35 7.25 -3.35
C THR A 13 1.96 8.47 -2.50
N GLY A 14 2.87 8.88 -1.61
CA GLY A 14 2.66 10.02 -0.71
C GLY A 14 1.81 9.72 0.53
N HIS A 15 1.27 8.51 0.68
CA HIS A 15 0.52 8.11 1.87
C HIS A 15 1.41 7.35 2.87
N THR A 16 1.10 7.48 4.16
CA THR A 16 1.72 6.68 5.22
C THR A 16 0.72 5.67 5.76
N ALA A 17 1.13 4.41 5.91
CA ALA A 17 0.29 3.33 6.45
C ALA A 17 0.91 2.72 7.71
N LEU A 18 0.15 2.66 8.80
CA LEU A 18 0.52 1.95 10.02
C LEU A 18 -0.08 0.53 9.99
N VAL A 19 0.77 -0.50 10.04
CA VAL A 19 0.35 -1.90 10.01
C VAL A 19 0.78 -2.60 11.28
N THR A 20 -0.16 -2.81 12.20
CA THR A 20 0.10 -3.56 13.44
C THR A 20 0.16 -5.07 13.15
N GLY A 21 0.89 -5.81 13.99
CA GLY A 21 1.01 -7.27 13.85
C GLY A 21 1.77 -7.70 12.58
N ALA A 22 2.56 -6.82 11.96
CA ALA A 22 3.29 -7.09 10.73
C ALA A 22 4.56 -7.95 10.90
N GLY A 23 4.76 -8.56 12.07
CA GLY A 23 5.87 -9.48 12.33
C GLY A 23 5.78 -10.79 11.54
N GLN A 24 4.58 -11.23 11.16
CA GLN A 24 4.39 -12.48 10.41
C GLN A 24 3.03 -12.54 9.71
N GLY A 25 2.84 -13.58 8.88
CA GLY A 25 1.56 -13.91 8.26
C GLY A 25 0.96 -12.75 7.47
N VAL A 26 -0.35 -12.53 7.66
CA VAL A 26 -1.13 -11.55 6.91
C VAL A 26 -0.60 -10.13 7.10
N GLY A 27 -0.29 -9.71 8.34
CA GLY A 27 0.22 -8.36 8.60
C GLY A 27 1.50 -8.06 7.82
N ALA A 28 2.42 -9.04 7.77
CA ALA A 28 3.67 -8.91 7.02
C ALA A 28 3.46 -8.85 5.50
N GLN A 29 2.46 -9.57 4.98
CA GLN A 29 2.10 -9.50 3.56
C GLN A 29 1.40 -8.18 3.22
N THR A 30 0.48 -7.72 4.07
CA THR A 30 -0.20 -6.44 3.91
C THR A 30 0.80 -5.28 3.89
N ALA A 31 1.73 -5.23 4.84
CA ALA A 31 2.79 -4.21 4.87
C ALA A 31 3.62 -4.18 3.58
N ARG A 32 4.03 -5.36 3.08
CA ARG A 32 4.77 -5.48 1.81
C ARG A 32 3.95 -5.01 0.62
N TYR A 33 2.67 -5.38 0.57
CA TYR A 33 1.79 -4.99 -0.53
C TYR A 33 1.61 -3.47 -0.55
N LEU A 34 1.28 -2.85 0.58
CA LEU A 34 1.13 -1.38 0.68
C LEU A 34 2.41 -0.64 0.29
N ALA A 35 3.58 -1.13 0.72
CA ALA A 35 4.87 -0.56 0.33
C ALA A 35 5.15 -0.69 -1.18
N ALA A 36 4.79 -1.83 -1.79
CA ALA A 36 4.94 -2.06 -3.22
C ALA A 36 4.09 -1.10 -4.07
N TYR A 37 3.01 -0.58 -3.49
CA TYR A 37 2.13 0.44 -4.10
C TYR A 37 2.50 1.88 -3.72
N GLY A 38 3.66 2.10 -3.09
CA GLY A 38 4.22 3.44 -2.86
C GLY A 38 3.90 4.05 -1.50
N ALA A 39 3.22 3.32 -0.61
CA ALA A 39 3.01 3.81 0.75
C ALA A 39 4.31 3.80 1.55
N HIS A 40 4.51 4.83 2.38
CA HIS A 40 5.50 4.77 3.46
C HIS A 40 4.91 3.95 4.62
N VAL A 41 5.41 2.73 4.82
CA VAL A 41 4.83 1.80 5.80
C VAL A 41 5.60 1.83 7.11
N VAL A 42 4.85 1.96 8.21
CA VAL A 42 5.31 1.80 9.58
C VAL A 42 4.71 0.51 10.14
N VAL A 43 5.54 -0.35 10.72
CA VAL A 43 5.17 -1.68 11.23
C VAL A 43 5.26 -1.78 12.75
#